data_AF-A7GU47-F1
#
_entry.id   AF-A7GU47-F1
#
_cell.length_a   1.000
_cell.length_b   1.000
_cell.length_c   1.000
_cell.angle_alpha   90.00
_cell.angle_beta   90.00
_cell.angle_gamma   90.00
#
_symmetry.space_group_name_H-M   'P 1'
#
loop_
_entity.id
_entity.type
_entity.pdbx_description
1 polymer ?
#
loop_
_entity_poly.entity_id
_entity_poly.type
_entity_poly.pdbx_seq_one_letter_code
_entity_poly.pdbx_strand_id
1 'polypeptide(L)' 'MEGTLVNKAYKFRLYPNKEQEILIAKTTGCSRFVFNHFLAQ' A
#
# COMPACT_ATOMS: atom_id res chain seq x y z
N MET A 1 -27.29 9.15 -14.45
CA MET A 1 -26.65 9.49 -13.17
C MET A 1 -25.32 8.79 -13.14
N GLU A 2 -24.27 9.57 -13.31
CA GLU A 2 -22.88 9.10 -13.43
C GLU A 2 -22.44 8.48 -12.09
N GLY A 3 -22.06 7.21 -12.11
CA GLY A 3 -21.68 6.47 -10.91
C GLY A 3 -20.34 6.97 -10.37
N THR A 4 -20.36 7.71 -9.27
CA THR A 4 -19.14 8.15 -8.59
C THR A 4 -18.39 6.93 -8.05
N LEU A 5 -17.16 6.70 -8.51
CA LEU A 5 -16.28 5.66 -7.98
C LEU A 5 -15.91 5.98 -6.52
N VAL A 6 -16.47 5.24 -5.58
CA VAL A 6 -16.16 5.39 -4.15
C VAL A 6 -14.93 4.56 -3.81
N ASN A 7 -13.81 5.23 -3.51
CA ASN A 7 -12.62 4.56 -3.00
C ASN A 7 -12.86 4.05 -1.57
N LYS A 8 -12.83 2.73 -1.39
CA LYS A 8 -12.96 2.10 -0.08
C LYS A 8 -11.56 1.90 0.54
N ALA A 9 -11.37 2.42 1.74
CA ALA A 9 -10.18 2.19 2.54
C ALA A 9 -10.53 1.39 3.79
N TYR A 10 -9.64 0.48 4.19
CA TYR A 10 -9.80 -0.36 5.37
C TYR A 10 -8.61 -0.17 6.31
N LYS A 11 -8.89 -0.10 7.61
CA LYS A 11 -7.86 0.03 8.65
C LYS A 11 -7.67 -1.32 9.34
N PHE A 12 -6.52 -1.95 9.13
CA PHE A 12 -6.15 -3.21 9.76
C PHE A 12 -4.89 -3.04 10.62
N ARG A 13 -4.79 -3.85 11.69
CA ARG A 13 -3.56 -3.99 12.47
C ARG A 13 -2.94 -5.35 12.16
N LEU A 14 -1.69 -5.34 11.69
CA LEU A 14 -0.91 -6.55 11.42
C LEU A 14 0.08 -6.77 12.57
N TYR A 15 0.26 -8.03 12.97
CA TYR A 15 1.30 -8.47 13.91
C TYR A 15 2.20 -9.49 13.21
N PRO A 16 3.08 -9.02 12.30
CA PRO A 16 3.93 -9.92 11.52
C PRO A 16 5.01 -10.54 12.39
N ASN A 17 5.45 -11.74 12.00
CA ASN A 17 6.72 -12.29 12.47
C ASN A 17 7.89 -11.71 11.65
N LYS A 18 9.13 -12.05 12.02
CA LYS A 18 10.33 -11.47 11.41
C LYS A 18 10.43 -11.72 9.91
N GLU A 19 10.04 -12.90 9.45
CA GLU A 19 10.08 -13.26 8.03
C GLU A 19 9.03 -12.46 7.23
N GLN A 20 7.83 -12.32 7.79
CA GLN A 20 6.75 -11.54 7.20
C GLN A 20 7.10 -10.05 7.10
N GLU A 21 7.77 -9.47 8.09
CA GLU A 21 8.27 -8.09 8.01
C GLU A 21 9.19 -7.90 6.80
N ILE A 22 10.12 -8.83 6.58
CA ILE A 22 11.08 -8.76 5.47
C ILE A 22 10.35 -8.87 4.13
N LEU A 23 9.39 -9.78 4.02
CA LEU A 23 8.60 -9.96 2.80
C LEU A 23 7.73 -8.74 2.51
N ILE A 24 7.04 -8.19 3.51
CA ILE A 24 6.23 -6.97 3.39
C ILE A 24 7.12 -5.79 2.95
N ALA A 25 8.30 -5.62 3.53
CA ALA A 25 9.21 -4.56 3.14
C ALA A 25 9.68 -4.70 1.68
N LYS A 26 10.00 -5.92 1.23
CA LYS A 26 10.38 -6.21 -0.15
C LYS A 26 9.24 -5.96 -1.15
N THR A 27 8.02 -6.40 -0.82
CA THR A 27 6.87 -6.32 -1.72
C THR A 27 6.26 -4.93 -1.77
N THR A 28 6.04 -4.31 -0.61
CA THR A 28 5.37 -3.00 -0.54
C THR A 28 6.35 -1.82 -0.62
N GLY A 29 7.61 -2.03 -0.26
CA GLY A 29 8.64 -0.97 -0.32
C GLY A 29 8.92 -0.51 -1.74
N CYS A 30 9.03 -1.43 -2.71
CA CYS A 30 9.25 -1.09 -4.11
C CYS A 30 8.05 -0.36 -4.72
N SER A 31 6.82 -0.83 -4.44
CA SER A 31 5.59 -0.16 -4.90
C SER A 31 5.44 1.23 -4.29
N ARG A 32 5.80 1.43 -3.02
CA ARG A 32 5.79 2.75 -2.35
C ARG A 32 6.77 3.71 -3.02
N PHE A 33 8.00 3.25 -3.30
CA PHE A 33 9.02 4.06 -3.97
C PHE A 33 8.54 4.54 -5.35
N VAL A 34 8.05 3.60 -6.17
CA VAL A 34 7.52 3.90 -7.52
C VAL A 34 6.32 4.85 -7.44
N PHE A 35 5.34 4.55 -6.59
CA PHE A 35 4.17 5.41 -6.42
C PHE A 35 4.58 6.82 -6.00
N ASN A 36 5.42 6.98 -4.97
CA ASN A 36 5.86 8.31 -4.54
C ASN A 36 6.68 9.03 -5.61
N HIS A 37 7.49 8.33 -6.41
CA HIS A 37 8.26 8.93 -7.50
C HIS A 37 7.37 9.51 -8.60
N PHE A 38 6.29 8.80 -8.96
CA PHE A 38 5.33 9.25 -9.98
C PHE A 38 4.20 10.12 -9.44
N LEU A 39 3.93 10.09 -8.13
CA LEU A 39 2.95 10.96 -7.45
C LEU A 39 3.57 12.28 -6.99
N ALA A 40 4.89 12.42 -6.99
CA ALA A 40 5.56 13.69 -6.72
C ALA A 40 5.22 14.70 -7.84
N GLN A 41 4.09 15.38 -7.66
CA GLN A 41 3.77 16.74 -8.08
C GLN A 41 3.85 17.64 -6.86
#